data_AF-A0A534RUF0-F1
#
_entry.id   AF-A0A534RUF0-F1
#
_cell.length_a   1.000
_cell.length_b   1.000
_cell.length_c   1.000
_cell.angle_alpha   90.00
_cell.angle_beta   90.00
_cell.angle_gamma   90.00
#
_symmetry.space_group_name_H-M   'P 1'
#
loop_
_entity.id
_entity.type
_entity.pdbx_description
1 polymer ?
#
loop_
_entity_poly.entity_id
_entity_poly.type
_entity_poly.pdbx_seq_one_letter_code
_entity_poly.pdbx_strand_id
1 'polypeptide(L)'
;MVQLKLPRLPADGGASLPPEWGWKNDAARRSAVVLLGRREFLKAAAILFAALATPVTGVRRAMARARGGFFTAQEFATLEALSDRIIPPDHDPGAKALGAAAYIEGLLTAFDDPGRVPRIFAGGPFSNRNVFPDTRKGKPSHKRPKNALKNFIPPTRVQELRWRAELFGSDQVPGADFNDVALGGPLVGLRRIYQDGLKKVDEMATALSGKPYAKLPPDEQDRLLALFDAGAFQPDPRRGGMTFISLVIEHTLEGCLALPEYGGNRGRRGWKMLGLEGDSQPLGYSIFSKAKDGYNERRGHPMSTANPDELRHGTLTPRPISADANAIQDSIVMLSGLFGE
;
A
#
# COMPACT_ATOMS: atom_id res chain seq x y z
N MET A 1 18.28 -45.41 5.44
CA MET A 1 18.02 -44.38 6.47
C MET A 1 19.29 -43.56 6.57
N VAL A 2 19.36 -42.41 5.89
CA VAL A 2 20.54 -41.54 5.90
C VAL A 2 20.07 -40.17 6.36
N GLN A 3 20.40 -39.83 7.60
CA GLN A 3 20.13 -38.54 8.21
C GLN A 3 21.04 -37.48 7.57
N LEU A 4 20.42 -36.45 6.98
CA LEU A 4 21.12 -35.23 6.59
C LEU A 4 21.51 -34.46 7.86
N LYS A 5 22.81 -34.29 8.07
CA LYS A 5 23.38 -33.38 9.07
C LYS A 5 23.16 -31.94 8.61
N LEU A 6 22.24 -31.23 9.25
CA LEU A 6 22.18 -29.77 9.17
C LEU A 6 23.39 -29.17 9.91
N PRO A 7 24.04 -28.11 9.37
CA PRO A 7 25.09 -27.42 10.08
C PRO A 7 24.54 -26.79 11.36
N ARG A 8 25.15 -27.13 12.49
CA ARG A 8 24.91 -26.47 13.78
C ARG A 8 25.38 -25.02 13.66
N LEU A 9 24.54 -24.06 14.04
CA LEU A 9 24.98 -22.69 14.27
C LEU A 9 26.07 -22.69 15.35
N PRO A 10 27.15 -21.90 15.21
CA PRO A 10 28.17 -21.80 16.23
C PRO A 10 27.57 -21.22 17.51
N ALA A 11 27.95 -21.82 18.65
CA ALA A 11 27.76 -21.23 19.96
C ALA A 11 28.59 -19.96 20.08
N ASP A 12 28.06 -19.00 20.83
CA ASP A 12 28.57 -17.65 21.08
C ASP A 12 30.10 -17.60 21.24
N GLY A 13 30.74 -16.72 20.46
CA GLY A 13 32.17 -16.48 20.53
C GLY A 13 32.62 -15.47 19.48
N GLY A 14 33.01 -14.28 19.94
CA GLY A 14 33.34 -13.09 19.15
C GLY A 14 34.08 -13.32 17.83
N ALA A 15 33.39 -12.98 16.73
CA ALA A 15 33.98 -12.60 15.47
C ALA A 15 33.07 -11.55 14.83
N SER A 16 33.54 -10.32 14.69
CA SER A 16 32.82 -9.22 14.05
C SER A 16 32.59 -9.51 12.56
N LEU A 17 31.33 -9.46 12.12
CA LEU A 17 30.96 -9.55 10.71
C LEU A 17 31.53 -8.36 9.91
N PRO A 18 31.84 -8.54 8.62
CA PRO A 18 32.20 -7.44 7.71
C PRO A 18 31.13 -6.34 7.72
N PRO A 19 31.54 -5.05 7.64
CA PRO A 19 30.65 -3.91 7.86
C PRO A 19 29.47 -3.81 6.86
N GLU A 20 29.52 -4.52 5.74
CA GLU A 20 28.43 -4.62 4.77
C GLU A 20 27.21 -5.47 5.22
N TRP A 21 27.29 -6.25 6.31
CA TRP A 21 26.23 -7.16 6.76
C TRP A 21 25.82 -6.96 8.24
N GLY A 22 25.97 -5.74 8.77
CA GLY A 22 25.60 -5.40 10.15
C GLY A 22 24.21 -4.79 10.27
N TRP A 23 23.24 -5.54 10.78
CA TRP A 23 21.97 -5.00 11.28
C TRP A 23 22.24 -4.19 12.57
N LYS A 24 22.48 -2.89 12.42
CA LYS A 24 22.50 -1.95 13.55
C LYS A 24 21.09 -1.46 13.81
N ASN A 25 20.39 -2.18 14.69
CA ASN A 25 19.27 -1.65 15.45
C ASN A 25 19.81 -0.55 16.38
N ASP A 26 19.84 0.69 15.90
CA ASP A 26 19.82 1.92 16.74
C ASP A 26 19.74 3.25 15.96
N ALA A 27 19.35 3.25 14.67
CA ALA A 27 19.27 4.49 13.88
C ALA A 27 18.00 4.68 13.03
N ALA A 28 16.96 3.86 13.19
CA ALA A 28 15.72 3.95 12.40
C ALA A 28 14.66 4.85 13.05
N ARG A 29 15.02 6.11 13.33
CA ARG A 29 14.05 7.20 13.52
C ARG A 29 14.58 8.45 12.84
N ARG A 30 14.47 8.50 11.53
CA ARG A 30 14.61 9.72 10.71
C ARG A 30 14.01 9.45 9.33
N SER A 31 12.80 9.97 9.10
CA SER A 31 12.24 10.14 7.77
C SER A 31 13.24 10.92 6.90
N ALA A 32 13.59 10.36 5.75
CA ALA A 32 14.49 10.98 4.80
C ALA A 32 13.70 11.93 3.88
N VAL A 33 13.81 13.24 4.12
CA VAL A 33 14.19 14.28 3.14
C VAL A 33 14.64 15.51 3.97
N VAL A 34 15.86 16.00 3.74
CA VAL A 34 16.44 17.22 4.34
C VAL A 34 16.24 18.35 3.31
N LEU A 35 15.76 19.57 3.59
CA LEU A 35 16.40 20.66 4.33
C LEU A 35 15.41 21.83 4.52
N LEU A 36 15.11 22.20 5.77
CA LEU A 36 14.99 23.57 6.32
C LEU A 36 14.64 23.47 7.82
N GLY A 37 15.13 24.42 8.62
CA GLY A 37 15.21 24.33 10.09
C GLY A 37 13.86 24.17 10.81
N ARG A 38 13.64 22.99 11.38
CA ARG A 38 12.45 22.54 12.13
C ARG A 38 12.02 23.42 13.31
N ARG A 39 12.87 24.31 13.84
CA ARG A 39 12.64 24.99 15.12
C ARG A 39 12.03 26.40 15.00
N GLU A 40 12.12 27.03 13.83
CA GLU A 40 11.56 28.37 13.59
C GLU A 40 10.19 28.29 12.88
N PHE A 41 9.96 27.27 12.05
CA PHE A 41 8.65 27.05 11.40
C PHE A 41 7.54 26.71 12.42
N LEU A 42 7.86 25.89 13.44
CA LEU A 42 6.90 25.48 14.47
C LEU A 42 6.46 26.63 15.39
N LYS A 43 7.28 27.67 15.56
CA LYS A 43 6.92 28.84 16.38
C LYS A 43 5.93 29.77 15.68
N ALA A 44 5.88 29.77 14.35
CA ALA A 44 4.96 30.60 13.57
C ALA A 44 3.59 29.94 13.35
N ALA A 45 3.53 28.60 13.28
CA ALA A 45 2.31 27.87 12.93
C ALA A 45 1.31 27.72 14.10
N ALA A 46 1.72 27.85 15.36
CA ALA A 46 0.88 27.55 16.51
C ALA A 46 -0.23 28.60 16.80
N ILE A 47 -0.20 29.78 16.18
CA ILE A 47 -1.09 30.90 16.51
C ILE A 47 -2.30 31.01 15.57
N LEU A 48 -2.31 30.34 14.41
CA LEU A 48 -3.35 30.54 13.38
C LEU A 48 -4.52 29.52 13.40
N PHE A 49 -4.44 28.45 14.21
CA PHE A 49 -5.34 27.28 14.09
C PHE A 49 -6.66 27.34 14.87
N ALA A 50 -7.01 28.46 15.50
CA ALA A 50 -8.15 28.51 16.41
C ALA A 50 -9.49 28.97 15.80
N ALA A 51 -9.60 29.30 14.50
CA ALA A 51 -10.84 29.93 14.02
C ALA A 51 -11.21 29.66 12.55
N LEU A 52 -11.47 28.42 12.16
CA LEU A 52 -12.17 28.13 10.89
C LEU A 52 -13.08 26.88 10.97
N ALA A 53 -13.89 26.76 12.02
CA ALA A 53 -15.01 25.83 12.00
C ALA A 53 -16.18 26.46 11.24
N THR A 54 -16.49 26.00 10.03
CA THR A 54 -17.75 26.32 9.35
C THR A 54 -18.61 25.09 9.02
N PRO A 55 -19.94 25.20 9.13
CA PRO A 55 -20.94 24.13 8.97
C PRO A 55 -21.13 23.61 7.53
N VAL A 56 -20.33 24.09 6.57
CA VAL A 56 -20.45 23.74 5.13
C VAL A 56 -20.01 22.30 4.86
N THR A 57 -19.16 21.71 5.71
CA THR A 57 -18.67 20.33 5.56
C THR A 57 -19.79 19.31 5.72
N GLY A 58 -20.71 19.51 6.66
CA GLY A 58 -21.84 18.60 6.92
C GLY A 58 -22.79 18.50 5.72
N VAL A 59 -23.16 19.64 5.14
CA VAL A 59 -24.02 19.72 3.95
C VAL A 59 -23.37 19.06 2.74
N ARG A 60 -22.07 19.32 2.51
CA ARG A 60 -21.33 18.70 1.39
C ARG A 60 -21.27 17.19 1.51
N ARG A 61 -21.04 16.65 2.71
CA ARG A 61 -21.04 15.19 2.95
C ARG A 61 -22.43 14.58 2.75
N ALA A 62 -23.49 15.23 3.23
CA ALA A 62 -24.85 14.78 2.96
C ALA A 62 -25.13 14.73 1.45
N MET A 63 -24.66 15.72 0.69
CA MET A 63 -24.79 15.77 -0.77
C MET A 63 -23.94 14.70 -1.47
N ALA A 64 -22.72 14.43 -0.99
CA ALA A 64 -21.87 13.35 -1.49
C ALA A 64 -22.57 12.00 -1.29
N ARG A 65 -23.11 11.75 -0.10
CA ARG A 65 -23.87 10.55 0.21
C ARG A 65 -25.14 10.43 -0.63
N ALA A 66 -25.85 11.53 -0.88
CA ALA A 66 -27.00 11.56 -1.79
C ALA A 66 -26.62 11.24 -3.25
N ARG A 67 -25.36 11.50 -3.63
CA ARG A 67 -24.76 11.13 -4.92
C ARG A 67 -24.04 9.76 -4.89
N GLY A 68 -24.09 9.05 -3.76
CA GLY A 68 -23.48 7.74 -3.59
C GLY A 68 -21.98 7.73 -3.28
N GLY A 69 -21.36 8.88 -3.01
CA GLY A 69 -19.94 8.99 -2.62
C GLY A 69 -19.73 9.05 -1.11
N PHE A 70 -18.66 8.43 -0.61
CA PHE A 70 -18.26 8.55 0.79
C PHE A 70 -17.50 9.85 1.04
N PHE A 71 -16.58 10.18 0.15
CA PHE A 71 -15.91 11.48 0.12
C PHE A 71 -16.71 12.50 -0.68
N THR A 72 -16.62 13.75 -0.26
CA THR A 72 -16.99 14.87 -1.14
C THR A 72 -16.01 14.97 -2.31
N ALA A 73 -16.42 15.63 -3.41
CA ALA A 73 -15.54 15.82 -4.57
C ALA A 73 -14.23 16.56 -4.19
N GLN A 74 -14.28 17.45 -3.20
CA GLN A 74 -13.10 18.15 -2.68
C GLN A 74 -12.21 17.21 -1.86
N GLU A 75 -12.77 16.46 -0.89
CA GLU A 75 -12.01 15.47 -0.10
C GLU A 75 -11.35 14.43 -1.01
N PHE A 76 -12.06 13.92 -2.02
CA PHE A 76 -11.51 12.97 -3.00
C PHE A 76 -10.38 13.59 -3.84
N ALA A 77 -10.54 14.84 -4.30
CA ALA A 77 -9.48 15.54 -5.03
C ALA A 77 -8.24 15.80 -4.17
N THR A 78 -8.43 16.10 -2.88
CA THR A 78 -7.33 16.26 -1.91
C THR A 78 -6.62 14.93 -1.67
N LEU A 79 -7.36 13.83 -1.54
CA LEU A 79 -6.77 12.49 -1.44
C LEU A 79 -5.98 12.12 -2.71
N GLU A 80 -6.53 12.37 -3.90
CA GLU A 80 -5.80 12.16 -5.16
C GLU A 80 -4.49 12.97 -5.21
N ALA A 81 -4.53 14.25 -4.82
CA ALA A 81 -3.35 15.11 -4.81
C ALA A 81 -2.29 14.63 -3.81
N LEU A 82 -2.70 14.20 -2.61
CA LEU A 82 -1.77 13.60 -1.63
C LEU A 82 -1.13 12.32 -2.18
N SER A 83 -1.94 11.41 -2.73
CA SER A 83 -1.43 10.17 -3.33
C SER A 83 -0.45 10.45 -4.49
N ASP A 84 -0.73 11.44 -5.35
CA ASP A 84 0.16 11.88 -6.44
C ASP A 84 1.42 12.61 -5.98
N ARG A 85 1.56 12.95 -4.70
CA ARG A 85 2.84 13.39 -4.12
C ARG A 85 3.61 12.24 -3.49
N ILE A 86 2.93 11.16 -3.12
CA ILE A 86 3.55 9.92 -2.62
C ILE A 86 4.16 9.10 -3.78
N ILE A 87 3.39 8.88 -4.85
CA ILE A 87 3.89 8.32 -6.12
C ILE A 87 3.59 9.31 -7.23
N PRO A 88 4.52 10.23 -7.54
CA PRO A 88 4.30 11.27 -8.53
C PRO A 88 4.29 10.75 -9.96
N PRO A 89 3.54 11.41 -10.87
CA PRO A 89 3.63 11.11 -12.29
C PRO A 89 4.96 11.64 -12.85
N ASP A 90 5.66 10.80 -13.60
CA ASP A 90 6.89 11.13 -14.30
C ASP A 90 6.85 10.55 -15.73
N HIS A 91 7.85 9.75 -16.14
CA HIS A 91 7.75 8.92 -17.34
C HIS A 91 6.70 7.79 -17.20
N ASP A 92 6.38 7.40 -15.96
CA ASP A 92 5.38 6.42 -15.58
C ASP A 92 4.15 7.08 -14.92
N PRO A 93 2.99 6.38 -14.85
CA PRO A 93 1.78 6.93 -14.26
C PRO A 93 1.88 7.06 -12.73
N GLY A 94 1.58 8.27 -12.22
CA GLY A 94 1.44 8.52 -10.77
C GLY A 94 0.21 7.86 -10.13
N ALA A 95 0.12 7.94 -8.80
CA ALA A 95 -0.88 7.26 -7.99
C ALA A 95 -2.34 7.54 -8.40
N LYS A 96 -2.66 8.77 -8.80
CA LYS A 96 -3.97 9.18 -9.31
C LYS A 96 -4.33 8.41 -10.58
N ALA A 97 -3.39 8.31 -11.51
CA ALA A 97 -3.58 7.53 -12.73
C ALA A 97 -3.73 6.04 -12.39
N LEU A 98 -2.96 5.53 -11.42
CA LEU A 98 -3.06 4.15 -10.93
C LEU A 98 -4.36 3.86 -10.18
N GLY A 99 -5.06 4.90 -9.68
CA GLY A 99 -6.36 4.79 -9.02
C GLY A 99 -6.29 4.58 -7.51
N ALA A 100 -5.21 5.01 -6.85
CA ALA A 100 -5.01 4.86 -5.41
C ALA A 100 -6.20 5.39 -4.58
N ALA A 101 -6.66 6.63 -4.83
CA ALA A 101 -7.78 7.21 -4.11
C ALA A 101 -9.09 6.39 -4.24
N ALA A 102 -9.31 5.77 -5.41
CA ALA A 102 -10.48 4.92 -5.64
C ALA A 102 -10.38 3.57 -4.90
N TYR A 103 -9.18 3.02 -4.77
CA TYR A 103 -8.91 1.87 -3.90
C TYR A 103 -9.21 2.23 -2.44
N ILE A 104 -8.67 3.35 -1.95
CA ILE A 104 -8.85 3.82 -0.57
C ILE A 104 -10.33 4.02 -0.25
N GLU A 105 -11.06 4.76 -1.09
CA GLU A 105 -12.50 4.93 -0.88
C GLU A 105 -13.23 3.57 -0.90
N GLY A 106 -12.87 2.69 -1.84
CA GLY A 106 -13.43 1.33 -1.94
C GLY A 106 -13.22 0.48 -0.68
N LEU A 107 -12.04 0.57 -0.05
CA LEU A 107 -11.72 -0.05 1.23
C LEU A 107 -12.58 0.55 2.36
N LEU A 108 -12.62 1.88 2.45
CA LEU A 108 -13.36 2.61 3.48
C LEU A 108 -14.88 2.37 3.42
N THR A 109 -15.40 2.04 2.24
CA THR A 109 -16.82 1.74 2.00
C THR A 109 -17.11 0.25 1.86
N ALA A 110 -16.17 -0.64 2.19
CA ALA A 110 -16.30 -2.07 1.88
C ALA A 110 -17.57 -2.72 2.49
N PHE A 111 -18.11 -2.17 3.58
CA PHE A 111 -19.28 -2.67 4.32
C PHE A 111 -20.54 -1.79 4.20
N ASP A 112 -20.58 -0.85 3.26
CA ASP A 112 -21.73 0.07 3.13
C ASP A 112 -22.98 -0.60 2.56
N ASP A 113 -22.81 -1.66 1.77
CA ASP A 113 -23.90 -2.46 1.22
C ASP A 113 -23.99 -3.80 1.98
N PRO A 114 -24.92 -3.94 2.95
CA PRO A 114 -25.06 -5.16 3.73
C PRO A 114 -25.56 -6.36 2.90
N GLY A 115 -26.08 -6.12 1.68
CA GLY A 115 -26.54 -7.16 0.77
C GLY A 115 -25.42 -7.74 -0.11
N ARG A 116 -24.20 -7.20 -0.03
CA ARG A 116 -23.05 -7.64 -0.83
C ARG A 116 -21.92 -8.16 0.03
N VAL A 117 -21.18 -9.12 -0.52
CA VAL A 117 -19.93 -9.57 0.08
C VAL A 117 -18.93 -8.40 0.04
N PRO A 118 -18.35 -8.01 1.19
CA PRO A 118 -17.44 -6.87 1.26
C PRO A 118 -16.15 -7.18 0.49
N ARG A 119 -15.58 -6.17 -0.17
CA ARG A 119 -14.37 -6.31 -1.00
C ARG A 119 -13.09 -6.34 -0.16
N ILE A 120 -13.01 -7.30 0.75
CA ILE A 120 -11.88 -7.47 1.69
C ILE A 120 -10.99 -8.63 1.26
N PHE A 121 -11.58 -9.81 1.03
CA PHE A 121 -10.84 -10.99 0.62
C PHE A 121 -11.28 -11.40 -0.79
N ALA A 122 -10.40 -11.18 -1.77
CA ALA A 122 -10.60 -11.72 -3.11
C ALA A 122 -10.64 -13.26 -3.03
N GLY A 123 -11.42 -13.88 -3.92
CA GLY A 123 -11.45 -15.33 -4.05
C GLY A 123 -10.15 -15.89 -4.60
N GLY A 124 -10.21 -17.13 -5.08
CA GLY A 124 -9.03 -17.80 -5.61
C GLY A 124 -9.38 -19.06 -6.39
N PRO A 125 -8.39 -19.71 -6.99
CA PRO A 125 -6.96 -19.36 -6.90
C PRO A 125 -6.43 -18.46 -8.04
N PHE A 126 -7.18 -18.23 -9.12
CA PHE A 126 -6.62 -17.63 -10.35
C PHE A 126 -7.38 -16.41 -10.89
N SER A 127 -6.64 -15.48 -11.47
CA SER A 127 -7.14 -14.21 -12.04
C SER A 127 -7.64 -14.31 -13.48
N ASN A 128 -7.48 -15.47 -14.14
CA ASN A 128 -7.60 -15.70 -15.58
C ASN A 128 -6.56 -15.03 -16.51
N ARG A 129 -5.60 -14.28 -15.95
CA ARG A 129 -4.55 -13.61 -16.74
C ARG A 129 -3.59 -14.61 -17.40
N ASN A 130 -3.43 -15.80 -16.84
CA ASN A 130 -2.64 -16.89 -17.42
C ASN A 130 -3.50 -18.10 -17.80
N VAL A 131 -2.99 -18.90 -18.75
CA VAL A 131 -3.58 -20.17 -19.18
C VAL A 131 -3.11 -21.31 -18.25
N PHE A 132 -3.80 -22.46 -18.30
CA PHE A 132 -3.28 -23.68 -17.68
C PHE A 132 -2.06 -24.23 -18.43
N PRO A 133 -1.16 -24.96 -17.75
CA PRO A 133 -0.09 -25.71 -18.41
C PRO A 133 -0.63 -26.95 -19.15
N ASP A 134 -0.08 -27.26 -20.33
CA ASP A 134 -0.21 -28.57 -20.97
C ASP A 134 1.01 -29.43 -20.63
N THR A 135 0.87 -30.27 -19.59
CA THR A 135 1.98 -31.09 -19.08
C THR A 135 2.39 -32.24 -19.99
N ARG A 136 1.57 -32.58 -21.00
CA ARG A 136 1.96 -33.59 -22.00
C ARG A 136 2.99 -33.03 -22.97
N LYS A 137 2.85 -31.76 -23.35
CA LYS A 137 3.73 -31.09 -24.32
C LYS A 137 4.77 -30.16 -23.67
N GLY A 138 4.61 -29.83 -22.39
CA GLY A 138 5.43 -28.84 -21.71
C GLY A 138 5.26 -27.43 -22.27
N LYS A 139 4.04 -27.06 -22.65
CA LYS A 139 3.73 -25.75 -23.29
C LYS A 139 2.49 -25.12 -22.64
N PRO A 140 2.28 -23.81 -22.77
CA PRO A 140 1.02 -23.19 -22.38
C PRO A 140 -0.15 -23.83 -23.15
N SER A 141 -1.26 -24.08 -22.46
CA SER A 141 -2.48 -24.59 -23.11
C SER A 141 -3.33 -23.46 -23.70
N HIS A 142 -4.42 -23.81 -24.38
CA HIS A 142 -5.44 -22.85 -24.82
C HIS A 142 -6.53 -22.59 -23.77
N LYS A 143 -6.51 -23.29 -22.62
CA LYS A 143 -7.56 -23.20 -21.59
C LYS A 143 -7.16 -22.15 -20.55
N ARG A 144 -8.09 -21.25 -20.21
CA ARG A 144 -7.94 -20.29 -19.11
C ARG A 144 -8.83 -20.68 -17.93
N PRO A 145 -8.39 -20.44 -16.68
CA PRO A 145 -9.28 -20.55 -15.53
C PRO A 145 -10.33 -19.43 -15.56
N LYS A 146 -11.40 -19.60 -14.79
CA LYS A 146 -12.30 -18.49 -14.46
C LYS A 146 -11.52 -17.44 -13.65
N ASN A 147 -11.90 -16.16 -13.77
CA ASN A 147 -11.34 -15.12 -12.90
C ASN A 147 -12.04 -15.22 -11.54
N ALA A 148 -11.46 -16.01 -10.63
CA ALA A 148 -11.96 -16.17 -9.29
C ALA A 148 -11.67 -14.95 -8.40
N LEU A 149 -10.64 -14.17 -8.72
CA LEU A 149 -10.28 -12.97 -7.94
C LEU A 149 -11.35 -11.87 -8.02
N LYS A 150 -12.23 -11.90 -9.03
CA LYS A 150 -13.41 -11.00 -9.11
C LYS A 150 -14.52 -11.36 -8.13
N ASN A 151 -14.51 -12.57 -7.58
CA ASN A 151 -15.54 -13.03 -6.64
C ASN A 151 -14.96 -12.99 -5.24
N PHE A 152 -15.36 -12.00 -4.45
CA PHE A 152 -14.92 -11.86 -3.07
C PHE A 152 -15.59 -12.91 -2.18
N ILE A 153 -14.90 -13.33 -1.13
CA ILE A 153 -15.39 -14.31 -0.16
C ILE A 153 -15.89 -13.61 1.11
N PRO A 154 -17.01 -14.08 1.70
CA PRO A 154 -17.51 -13.50 2.93
C PRO A 154 -16.53 -13.75 4.08
N PRO A 155 -16.21 -12.71 4.87
CA PRO A 155 -15.41 -12.90 6.07
C PRO A 155 -16.15 -13.78 7.08
N THR A 156 -15.39 -14.50 7.92
CA THR A 156 -15.96 -15.12 9.12
C THR A 156 -16.50 -14.05 10.08
N ARG A 157 -17.36 -14.43 11.03
CA ARG A 157 -17.91 -13.51 12.04
C ARG A 157 -16.84 -12.68 12.76
N VAL A 158 -15.72 -13.30 13.13
CA VAL A 158 -14.62 -12.62 13.84
C VAL A 158 -13.86 -11.67 12.92
N GLN A 159 -13.62 -12.07 11.67
CA GLN A 159 -12.99 -11.20 10.67
C GLN A 159 -13.89 -10.00 10.33
N GLU A 160 -15.19 -10.21 10.18
CA GLU A 160 -16.15 -9.13 9.96
C GLU A 160 -16.15 -8.15 11.14
N LEU A 161 -16.24 -8.65 12.37
CA LEU A 161 -16.20 -7.82 13.58
C LEU A 161 -14.92 -6.96 13.60
N ARG A 162 -13.76 -7.56 13.33
CA ARG A 162 -12.48 -6.85 13.28
C ARG A 162 -12.46 -5.78 12.18
N TRP A 163 -12.86 -6.12 10.96
CA TRP A 163 -12.87 -5.17 9.84
C TRP A 163 -13.88 -4.04 10.02
N ARG A 164 -15.04 -4.32 10.63
CA ARG A 164 -15.96 -3.26 11.01
C ARG A 164 -15.35 -2.34 12.06
N ALA A 165 -14.75 -2.89 13.12
CA ALA A 165 -14.08 -2.07 14.13
C ALA A 165 -12.98 -1.19 13.51
N GLU A 166 -12.22 -1.76 12.58
CA GLU A 166 -11.17 -1.08 11.84
C GLU A 166 -11.69 0.11 11.02
N LEU A 167 -12.83 -0.04 10.35
CA LEU A 167 -13.42 1.00 9.51
C LEU A 167 -14.22 2.04 10.30
N PHE A 168 -15.05 1.59 11.24
CA PHE A 168 -16.05 2.41 11.93
C PHE A 168 -15.57 2.89 13.31
N GLY A 169 -14.64 2.18 13.93
CA GLY A 169 -14.24 2.36 15.32
C GLY A 169 -14.85 1.29 16.22
N SER A 170 -14.15 0.91 17.29
CA SER A 170 -14.64 -0.11 18.23
C SER A 170 -15.86 0.36 19.01
N ASP A 171 -15.97 1.67 19.28
CA ASP A 171 -17.09 2.32 19.95
C ASP A 171 -18.41 2.25 19.16
N GLN A 172 -18.31 2.15 17.82
CA GLN A 172 -19.47 2.08 16.92
C GLN A 172 -19.85 0.66 16.52
N VAL A 173 -19.09 -0.35 16.94
CA VAL A 173 -19.29 -1.74 16.53
C VAL A 173 -19.54 -2.60 17.76
N PRO A 174 -20.81 -3.01 18.01
CA PRO A 174 -21.14 -3.83 19.18
C PRO A 174 -20.26 -5.07 19.30
N GLY A 175 -19.58 -5.21 20.44
CA GLY A 175 -18.70 -6.33 20.74
C GLY A 175 -17.27 -6.20 20.20
N ALA A 176 -16.91 -5.10 19.56
CA ALA A 176 -15.53 -4.82 19.14
C ALA A 176 -14.69 -4.11 20.23
N ASP A 177 -15.34 -3.60 21.26
CA ASP A 177 -14.78 -2.81 22.37
C ASP A 177 -14.22 -3.66 23.52
N PHE A 178 -14.40 -4.99 23.46
CA PHE A 178 -14.08 -5.92 24.55
C PHE A 178 -12.62 -5.84 25.06
N ASN A 179 -11.68 -5.41 24.22
CA ASN A 179 -10.26 -5.26 24.56
C ASN A 179 -9.80 -3.80 24.67
N ASP A 180 -10.69 -2.81 24.56
CA ASP A 180 -10.28 -1.41 24.46
C ASP A 180 -9.53 -0.92 25.70
N VAL A 181 -10.00 -1.31 26.88
CA VAL A 181 -9.30 -0.98 28.14
C VAL A 181 -7.88 -1.55 28.17
N ALA A 182 -7.72 -2.81 27.74
CA ALA A 182 -6.41 -3.48 27.74
C ALA A 182 -5.45 -2.91 26.67
N LEU A 183 -5.99 -2.33 25.61
CA LEU A 183 -5.24 -1.78 24.47
C LEU A 183 -5.11 -0.24 24.52
N GLY A 184 -5.40 0.39 25.66
CA GLY A 184 -5.15 1.81 25.87
C GLY A 184 -6.22 2.77 25.34
N GLY A 185 -7.46 2.30 25.16
CA GLY A 185 -8.61 3.10 24.74
C GLY A 185 -9.27 2.59 23.45
N PRO A 186 -10.34 3.27 22.99
CA PRO A 186 -11.09 2.86 21.81
C PRO A 186 -10.25 2.94 20.53
N LEU A 187 -10.45 1.99 19.63
CA LEU A 187 -9.90 2.04 18.27
C LEU A 187 -10.65 3.09 17.47
N VAL A 188 -9.94 4.10 16.97
CA VAL A 188 -10.53 5.08 16.06
C VAL A 188 -10.65 4.46 14.66
N GLY A 189 -11.86 4.52 14.09
CA GLY A 189 -12.14 3.97 12.76
C GLY A 189 -11.46 4.74 11.64
N LEU A 190 -10.95 4.02 10.64
CA LEU A 190 -10.29 4.58 9.46
C LEU A 190 -11.17 5.62 8.73
N ARG A 191 -12.50 5.42 8.68
CA ARG A 191 -13.40 6.37 8.02
C ARG A 191 -13.35 7.75 8.67
N ARG A 192 -13.33 7.80 10.00
CA ARG A 192 -13.21 9.05 10.76
C ARG A 192 -11.83 9.66 10.57
N ILE A 193 -10.78 8.84 10.67
CA ILE A 193 -9.39 9.29 10.46
C ILE A 193 -9.23 9.97 9.10
N TYR A 194 -9.75 9.36 8.02
CA TYR A 194 -9.68 9.93 6.68
C TYR A 194 -10.52 11.21 6.52
N GLN A 195 -11.74 11.24 7.06
CA GLN A 195 -12.59 12.43 6.98
C GLN A 195 -12.02 13.62 7.74
N ASP A 196 -11.51 13.40 8.96
CA ASP A 196 -10.91 14.44 9.79
C ASP A 196 -9.53 14.84 9.23
N GLY A 197 -8.76 13.87 8.72
CA GLY A 197 -7.47 14.06 8.08
C GLY A 197 -7.53 14.95 6.85
N LEU A 198 -8.38 14.58 5.87
CA LEU A 198 -8.54 15.34 4.62
C LEU A 198 -9.09 16.75 4.87
N LYS A 199 -10.05 16.88 5.79
CA LYS A 199 -10.56 18.19 6.21
C LYS A 199 -9.44 19.06 6.76
N LYS A 200 -8.62 18.52 7.67
CA LYS A 200 -7.49 19.25 8.27
C LYS A 200 -6.45 19.65 7.22
N VAL A 201 -6.14 18.78 6.26
CA VAL A 201 -5.24 19.11 5.14
C VAL A 201 -5.74 20.32 4.37
N ASP A 202 -7.02 20.34 3.98
CA ASP A 202 -7.60 21.45 3.22
C ASP A 202 -7.70 22.75 4.04
N GLU A 203 -8.01 22.66 5.34
CA GLU A 203 -8.01 23.80 6.25
C GLU A 203 -6.61 24.41 6.39
N MET A 204 -5.58 23.57 6.58
CA MET A 204 -4.19 24.01 6.67
C MET A 204 -3.70 24.63 5.36
N ALA A 205 -4.00 24.00 4.22
CA ALA A 205 -3.66 24.53 2.90
C ALA A 205 -4.33 25.89 2.65
N THR A 206 -5.61 26.01 2.98
CA THR A 206 -6.34 27.27 2.79
C THR A 206 -5.79 28.37 3.71
N ALA A 207 -5.44 28.04 4.96
CA ALA A 207 -4.88 29.00 5.90
C ALA A 207 -3.47 29.49 5.52
N LEU A 208 -2.62 28.60 4.99
CA LEU A 208 -1.22 28.91 4.66
C LEU A 208 -1.05 29.48 3.23
N SER A 209 -1.91 29.07 2.30
CA SER A 209 -1.73 29.30 0.86
C SER A 209 -2.95 29.90 0.17
N GLY A 210 -4.03 30.15 0.90
CA GLY A 210 -5.27 30.77 0.39
C GLY A 210 -6.11 29.89 -0.52
N LYS A 211 -5.75 28.61 -0.72
CA LYS A 211 -6.46 27.67 -1.59
C LYS A 211 -6.52 26.26 -0.97
N PRO A 212 -7.53 25.44 -1.32
CA PRO A 212 -7.54 24.02 -0.94
C PRO A 212 -6.33 23.28 -1.52
N TYR A 213 -5.87 22.23 -0.83
CA TYR A 213 -4.61 21.53 -1.12
C TYR A 213 -4.54 21.05 -2.58
N ALA A 214 -5.62 20.43 -3.07
CA ALA A 214 -5.73 19.93 -4.43
C ALA A 214 -5.62 21.00 -5.54
N LYS A 215 -5.70 22.30 -5.18
CA LYS A 215 -5.61 23.44 -6.10
C LYS A 215 -4.26 24.17 -6.04
N LEU A 216 -3.34 23.71 -5.19
CA LEU A 216 -2.00 24.24 -5.09
C LEU A 216 -1.10 23.69 -6.21
N PRO A 217 -0.07 24.44 -6.63
CA PRO A 217 0.98 23.91 -7.52
C PRO A 217 1.78 22.78 -6.83
N PRO A 218 2.40 21.86 -7.61
CA PRO A 218 3.11 20.70 -7.08
C PRO A 218 4.12 21.02 -5.97
N ASP A 219 5.01 21.99 -6.18
CA ASP A 219 6.03 22.37 -5.19
C ASP A 219 5.44 22.81 -3.84
N GLU A 220 4.25 23.42 -3.85
CA GLU A 220 3.57 23.86 -2.64
C GLU A 220 2.83 22.70 -1.97
N GLN A 221 2.29 21.76 -2.75
CA GLN A 221 1.75 20.50 -2.25
C GLN A 221 2.84 19.68 -1.54
N ASP A 222 4.05 19.63 -2.09
CA ASP A 222 5.20 18.93 -1.48
C ASP A 222 5.63 19.56 -0.16
N ARG A 223 5.72 20.89 -0.12
CA ARG A 223 6.07 21.63 1.11
C ARG A 223 5.05 21.37 2.22
N LEU A 224 3.76 21.39 1.89
CA LEU A 224 2.71 21.13 2.86
C LEU A 224 2.65 19.65 3.26
N LEU A 225 2.89 18.71 2.34
CA LEU A 225 2.98 17.29 2.67
C LEU A 225 4.12 17.02 3.67
N ALA A 226 5.29 17.60 3.44
CA ALA A 226 6.43 17.52 4.36
C ALA A 226 6.10 18.10 5.73
N LEU A 227 5.33 19.20 5.79
CA LEU A 227 4.83 19.74 7.06
C LEU A 227 3.88 18.78 7.76
N PHE A 228 2.98 18.15 7.01
CA PHE A 228 2.02 17.22 7.57
C PHE A 228 2.70 16.01 8.20
N ASP A 229 3.67 15.43 7.50
CA ASP A 229 4.50 14.30 7.96
C ASP A 229 5.35 14.65 9.19
N ALA A 230 5.77 15.92 9.30
CA ALA A 230 6.61 16.38 10.41
C ALA A 230 5.88 16.51 11.78
N GLY A 231 4.55 16.34 11.83
CA GLY A 231 3.81 16.34 13.10
C GLY A 231 2.49 17.10 13.10
N ALA A 232 1.87 17.35 11.94
CA ALA A 232 0.55 17.95 11.92
C ALA A 232 -0.55 16.99 12.40
N PHE A 233 -0.29 15.68 12.39
CA PHE A 233 -1.25 14.64 12.78
C PHE A 233 -0.77 13.89 14.01
N GLN A 234 -1.68 13.66 14.95
CA GLN A 234 -1.38 12.90 16.16
C GLN A 234 -1.16 11.42 15.81
N PRO A 235 -0.11 10.77 16.32
CA PRO A 235 0.07 9.33 16.24
C PRO A 235 -1.09 8.56 16.87
N ASP A 236 -1.58 7.51 16.22
CA ASP A 236 -2.56 6.59 16.79
C ASP A 236 -1.85 5.44 17.54
N PRO A 237 -1.93 5.39 18.88
CA PRO A 237 -1.28 4.34 19.67
C PRO A 237 -1.85 2.94 19.39
N ARG A 238 -3.11 2.82 18.95
CA ARG A 238 -3.72 1.54 18.57
C ARG A 238 -3.19 1.00 17.23
N ARG A 239 -2.42 1.81 16.50
CA ARG A 239 -1.86 1.53 15.17
C ARG A 239 -0.34 1.70 15.13
N GLY A 240 0.34 1.34 16.21
CA GLY A 240 1.81 1.42 16.27
C GLY A 240 2.36 2.85 16.12
N GLY A 241 1.58 3.88 16.41
CA GLY A 241 1.98 5.27 16.26
C GLY A 241 1.88 5.81 14.82
N MET A 242 1.19 5.11 13.91
CA MET A 242 0.88 5.65 12.59
C MET A 242 0.11 6.97 12.70
N THR A 243 0.42 7.91 11.82
CA THR A 243 -0.37 9.14 11.63
C THR A 243 -1.34 8.98 10.45
N PHE A 244 -2.22 9.97 10.25
CA PHE A 244 -3.03 10.05 9.04
C PHE A 244 -2.17 10.01 7.76
N ILE A 245 -1.03 10.70 7.71
CA ILE A 245 -0.15 10.69 6.53
C ILE A 245 0.47 9.30 6.33
N SER A 246 0.88 8.63 7.40
CA SER A 246 1.37 7.24 7.34
C SER A 246 0.34 6.31 6.70
N LEU A 247 -0.94 6.42 7.11
CA LEU A 247 -2.04 5.63 6.53
C LEU A 247 -2.31 5.97 5.06
N VAL A 248 -2.20 7.25 4.66
CA VAL A 248 -2.36 7.64 3.26
C VAL A 248 -1.22 7.07 2.40
N ILE A 249 0.02 7.06 2.91
CA ILE A 249 1.16 6.44 2.23
C ILE A 249 0.93 4.94 2.04
N GLU A 250 0.61 4.22 3.11
CA GLU A 250 0.37 2.79 3.10
C GLU A 250 -0.73 2.40 2.11
N HIS A 251 -1.93 2.98 2.26
CA HIS A 251 -3.02 2.63 1.36
C HIS A 251 -2.82 3.17 -0.07
N THR A 252 -1.97 4.19 -0.28
CA THR A 252 -1.56 4.60 -1.64
C THR A 252 -0.70 3.53 -2.29
N LEU A 253 0.27 2.97 -1.56
CA LEU A 253 1.11 1.86 -2.05
C LEU A 253 0.25 0.64 -2.36
N GLU A 254 -0.64 0.24 -1.44
CA GLU A 254 -1.60 -0.83 -1.67
C GLU A 254 -2.48 -0.55 -2.90
N GLY A 255 -3.05 0.66 -2.99
CA GLY A 255 -3.88 1.06 -4.10
C GLY A 255 -3.15 1.10 -5.44
N CYS A 256 -1.83 1.26 -5.44
CA CYS A 256 -1.03 1.26 -6.67
C CYS A 256 -0.54 -0.13 -7.05
N LEU A 257 -0.27 -1.00 -6.08
CA LEU A 257 0.49 -2.24 -6.28
C LEU A 257 -0.27 -3.53 -5.96
N ALA A 258 -1.44 -3.45 -5.31
CA ALA A 258 -2.29 -4.60 -5.05
C ALA A 258 -2.99 -5.11 -6.33
N LEU A 259 -3.82 -6.16 -6.15
CA LEU A 259 -4.66 -6.69 -7.22
C LEU A 259 -5.63 -5.62 -7.74
N PRO A 260 -5.74 -5.41 -9.07
CA PRO A 260 -6.63 -4.40 -9.62
C PRO A 260 -8.13 -4.68 -9.35
N GLU A 261 -8.48 -5.91 -8.96
CA GLU A 261 -9.84 -6.26 -8.51
C GLU A 261 -10.32 -5.45 -7.31
N TYR A 262 -9.41 -4.87 -6.51
CA TYR A 262 -9.77 -3.97 -5.41
C TYR A 262 -10.04 -2.52 -5.84
N GLY A 263 -9.85 -2.18 -7.13
CA GLY A 263 -10.19 -0.86 -7.71
C GLY A 263 -9.00 0.06 -7.96
N GLY A 264 -7.83 -0.31 -7.44
CA GLY A 264 -6.53 0.32 -7.70
C GLY A 264 -5.77 -0.34 -8.86
N ASN A 265 -4.46 -0.09 -8.95
CA ASN A 265 -3.52 -0.66 -9.92
C ASN A 265 -4.09 -0.74 -11.35
N ARG A 266 -4.72 0.36 -11.80
CA ARG A 266 -5.51 0.38 -13.03
C ARG A 266 -4.69 -0.03 -14.24
N GLY A 267 -5.18 -1.05 -14.94
CA GLY A 267 -4.49 -1.61 -16.10
C GLY A 267 -3.20 -2.38 -15.77
N ARG A 268 -3.01 -2.75 -14.50
CA ARG A 268 -1.78 -3.39 -13.97
C ARG A 268 -0.55 -2.49 -14.17
N ARG A 269 -0.75 -1.18 -14.21
CA ARG A 269 0.32 -0.23 -14.53
C ARG A 269 1.32 -0.08 -13.40
N GLY A 270 0.92 -0.24 -12.14
CA GLY A 270 1.86 -0.25 -11.01
C GLY A 270 2.81 -1.43 -11.07
N TRP A 271 2.33 -2.61 -11.49
CA TRP A 271 3.21 -3.77 -11.74
C TRP A 271 4.18 -3.52 -12.89
N LYS A 272 3.69 -2.95 -14.01
CA LYS A 272 4.55 -2.62 -15.16
C LYS A 272 5.67 -1.64 -14.81
N MET A 273 5.35 -0.60 -14.02
CA MET A 273 6.31 0.38 -13.52
C MET A 273 7.44 -0.29 -12.73
N LEU A 274 7.12 -1.29 -11.89
CA LEU A 274 8.11 -2.07 -11.15
C LEU A 274 8.77 -3.20 -11.96
N GLY A 275 8.44 -3.36 -13.25
CA GLY A 275 8.90 -4.49 -14.05
C GLY A 275 8.35 -5.86 -13.60
N LEU A 276 7.28 -5.86 -12.81
CA LEU A 276 6.61 -7.07 -12.34
C LEU A 276 5.58 -7.55 -13.38
N GLU A 277 5.61 -8.83 -13.72
CA GLU A 277 4.61 -9.42 -14.62
C GLU A 277 3.21 -9.51 -13.99
N GLY A 278 3.17 -9.56 -12.65
CA GLY A 278 1.97 -9.83 -11.86
C GLY A 278 1.86 -11.29 -11.45
N ASP A 279 0.64 -11.80 -11.31
CA ASP A 279 0.41 -13.21 -11.03
C ASP A 279 0.76 -14.07 -12.25
N SER A 280 1.48 -15.18 -12.04
CA SER A 280 1.90 -16.14 -13.08
C SER A 280 1.10 -17.45 -13.06
N GLN A 281 0.30 -17.68 -12.02
CA GLN A 281 -0.47 -18.90 -11.83
C GLN A 281 -1.74 -18.92 -12.72
N PRO A 282 -2.18 -20.09 -13.19
CA PRO A 282 -1.63 -21.44 -12.94
C PRO A 282 -0.47 -21.85 -13.87
N LEU A 283 -0.06 -21.00 -14.82
CA LEU A 283 0.93 -21.38 -15.82
C LEU A 283 2.31 -21.64 -15.20
N GLY A 284 2.71 -20.75 -14.28
CA GLY A 284 4.04 -20.75 -13.68
C GLY A 284 5.15 -20.37 -14.68
N TYR A 285 6.39 -20.43 -14.21
CA TYR A 285 7.59 -20.12 -15.01
C TYR A 285 8.24 -21.37 -15.63
N SER A 286 7.93 -22.55 -15.11
CA SER A 286 8.45 -23.83 -15.60
C SER A 286 7.31 -24.83 -15.76
N ILE A 287 7.13 -25.34 -16.98
CA ILE A 287 6.06 -26.29 -17.31
C ILE A 287 6.66 -27.68 -17.43
N PHE A 288 6.20 -28.63 -16.60
CA PHE A 288 6.60 -30.03 -16.75
C PHE A 288 6.17 -30.58 -18.11
N SER A 289 7.04 -31.35 -18.76
CA SER A 289 6.83 -32.00 -20.05
C SER A 289 7.02 -33.50 -19.89
N LYS A 290 5.92 -34.27 -19.99
CA LYS A 290 5.98 -35.74 -20.00
C LYS A 290 6.80 -36.27 -21.18
N ALA A 291 6.73 -35.60 -22.34
CA ALA A 291 7.48 -36.03 -23.52
C ALA A 291 9.00 -35.89 -23.36
N LYS A 292 9.47 -34.96 -22.51
CA LYS A 292 10.89 -34.73 -22.21
C LYS A 292 11.33 -35.43 -20.91
N ASP A 293 10.36 -35.87 -20.10
CA ASP A 293 10.55 -36.18 -18.69
C ASP A 293 11.32 -35.08 -17.93
N GLY A 294 10.85 -33.84 -18.05
CA GLY A 294 11.53 -32.70 -17.46
C GLY A 294 10.81 -31.38 -17.67
N TYR A 295 11.38 -30.27 -17.19
CA TYR A 295 10.75 -28.96 -17.28
C TYR A 295 11.15 -28.20 -18.56
N ASN A 296 10.18 -27.48 -19.10
CA ASN A 296 10.36 -26.43 -20.08
C ASN A 296 10.21 -25.09 -19.38
N GLU A 297 11.34 -24.40 -19.22
CA GLU A 297 11.37 -23.09 -18.59
C GLU A 297 10.97 -22.01 -19.60
N ARG A 298 10.33 -20.97 -19.09
CA ARG A 298 10.04 -19.80 -19.90
C ARG A 298 11.34 -19.06 -20.17
N ARG A 299 11.61 -18.78 -21.44
CA ARG A 299 12.88 -18.15 -21.88
C ARG A 299 13.22 -16.85 -21.16
N GLY A 300 12.22 -16.04 -20.78
CA GLY A 300 12.42 -14.77 -20.05
C GLY A 300 12.51 -14.90 -18.53
N HIS A 301 12.24 -16.08 -17.97
CA HIS A 301 12.33 -16.36 -16.53
C HIS A 301 12.83 -17.79 -16.33
N PRO A 302 14.06 -18.12 -16.75
CA PRO A 302 14.64 -19.42 -16.46
C PRO A 302 14.85 -19.57 -14.96
N MET A 303 14.60 -20.78 -14.45
CA MET A 303 14.74 -21.14 -13.03
C MET A 303 15.97 -21.99 -12.77
N SER A 304 16.49 -22.69 -13.79
CA SER A 304 17.67 -23.55 -13.71
C SER A 304 18.88 -23.02 -14.48
N THR A 305 18.70 -21.92 -15.22
CA THR A 305 19.79 -21.25 -15.95
C THR A 305 19.74 -19.75 -15.70
N ALA A 306 20.85 -19.04 -15.91
CA ALA A 306 20.89 -17.60 -15.77
C ALA A 306 19.95 -16.92 -16.78
N ASN A 307 19.28 -15.84 -16.35
CA ASN A 307 18.40 -15.06 -17.21
C ASN A 307 19.18 -14.54 -18.44
N PRO A 308 18.80 -14.87 -19.68
CA PRO A 308 19.50 -14.40 -20.87
C PRO A 308 19.58 -12.87 -20.97
N ASP A 309 18.59 -12.16 -20.42
CA ASP A 309 18.55 -10.70 -20.39
C ASP A 309 19.58 -10.10 -19.42
N GLU A 310 20.10 -10.92 -18.52
CA GLU A 310 21.18 -10.62 -17.58
C GLU A 310 22.52 -11.19 -18.04
N LEU A 311 22.62 -11.76 -19.25
CA LEU A 311 23.87 -12.28 -19.81
C LEU A 311 24.32 -11.40 -20.98
N ARG A 312 25.27 -10.48 -20.75
CA ARG A 312 25.96 -9.75 -21.83
C ARG A 312 27.28 -10.43 -22.16
N HIS A 313 27.43 -10.86 -23.42
CA HIS A 313 28.65 -11.52 -23.93
C HIS A 313 29.11 -12.73 -23.08
N GLY A 314 28.15 -13.51 -22.55
CA GLY A 314 28.44 -14.67 -21.71
C GLY A 314 28.86 -14.34 -20.27
N THR A 315 28.89 -13.06 -19.91
CA THR A 315 29.11 -12.61 -18.53
C THR A 315 27.78 -12.22 -17.91
N LEU A 316 27.54 -12.67 -16.69
CA LEU A 316 26.35 -12.26 -15.93
C LEU A 316 26.49 -10.77 -15.58
N THR A 317 25.65 -9.96 -16.19
CA THR A 317 25.42 -8.54 -15.94
C THR A 317 23.96 -8.40 -15.50
N PRO A 318 23.63 -8.69 -14.23
CA PRO A 318 22.28 -8.51 -13.72
C PRO A 318 21.83 -7.09 -14.00
N ARG A 319 20.61 -6.90 -14.50
CA ARG A 319 20.07 -5.55 -14.58
C ARG A 319 19.85 -5.09 -13.14
N PRO A 320 20.57 -4.07 -12.65
CA PRO A 320 20.26 -3.53 -11.35
C PRO A 320 18.81 -3.05 -11.39
N ILE A 321 18.09 -3.28 -10.30
CA ILE A 321 16.81 -2.59 -10.08
C ILE A 321 17.09 -1.09 -10.30
N SER A 322 16.22 -0.41 -11.06
CA SER A 322 16.40 1.02 -11.30
C SER A 322 16.50 1.76 -9.96
N ALA A 323 17.22 2.88 -9.91
CA ALA A 323 17.35 3.64 -8.67
C ALA A 323 15.97 3.95 -8.05
N ASP A 324 14.98 4.25 -8.89
CA ASP A 324 13.60 4.54 -8.49
C ASP A 324 12.88 3.29 -7.95
N ALA A 325 13.01 2.14 -8.62
CA ALA A 325 12.42 0.90 -8.15
C ALA A 325 13.09 0.41 -6.85
N ASN A 326 14.40 0.65 -6.68
CA ASN A 326 15.11 0.37 -5.44
C ASN A 326 14.59 1.28 -4.31
N ALA A 327 14.43 2.58 -4.57
CA ALA A 327 13.88 3.51 -3.58
C ALA A 327 12.45 3.16 -3.14
N ILE A 328 11.60 2.72 -4.08
CA ILE A 328 10.26 2.22 -3.79
C ILE A 328 10.34 0.93 -2.97
N GLN A 329 11.19 -0.02 -3.35
CA GLN A 329 11.34 -1.28 -2.64
C GLN A 329 11.88 -1.07 -1.22
N ASP A 330 12.87 -0.20 -1.05
CA ASP A 330 13.41 0.17 0.26
C ASP A 330 12.35 0.85 1.13
N SER A 331 11.50 1.70 0.54
CA SER A 331 10.37 2.32 1.24
C SER A 331 9.33 1.27 1.67
N ILE A 332 9.00 0.31 0.81
CA ILE A 332 8.09 -0.80 1.12
C ILE A 332 8.67 -1.65 2.25
N VAL A 333 9.96 -2.01 2.19
CA VAL A 333 10.63 -2.82 3.21
C VAL A 333 10.73 -2.06 4.53
N MET A 334 11.07 -0.78 4.51
CA MET A 334 11.12 0.08 5.69
C MET A 334 9.76 0.19 6.37
N LEU A 335 8.69 0.40 5.58
CA LEU A 335 7.32 0.42 6.09
C LEU A 335 6.91 -0.96 6.63
N SER A 336 7.19 -2.04 5.90
CA SER A 336 6.85 -3.41 6.33
C SER A 336 7.58 -3.82 7.61
N GLY A 337 8.83 -3.36 7.79
CA GLY A 337 9.64 -3.58 9.00
C GLY A 337 9.14 -2.81 10.22
N LEU A 338 8.43 -1.69 10.05
CA LEU A 338 7.73 -1.00 11.14
C LEU A 338 6.51 -1.80 11.66
N PHE A 339 6.08 -2.83 10.93
CA PHE A 339 4.92 -3.67 11.27
C PHE A 339 5.30 -5.10 11.67
N GLY A 340 6.60 -5.38 11.76
CA GLY A 340 7.14 -6.69 12.08
C GLY A 340 7.90 -6.70 13.42
N GLU A 341 7.26 -6.29 14.51
CA GLU A 341 7.57 -6.71 15.89
C GLU A 341 6.30 -6.87 16.72
#